data_AF-A0A958Q3Z3-F1
#
_entry.id   AF-A0A958Q3Z3-F1
#
_cell.length_a   1.000
_cell.length_b   1.000
_cell.length_c   1.000
_cell.angle_alpha   90.00
_cell.angle_beta   90.00
_cell.angle_gamma   90.00
#
_symmetry.space_group_name_H-M   'P 1'
#
loop_
_entity.id
_entity.type
_entity.pdbx_description
1 polymer ?
#
loop_
_entity_poly.entity_id
_entity_poly.type
_entity_poly.pdbx_seq_one_letter_code
_entity_poly.pdbx_strand_id
1 'polypeptide(L)'
;DWFFGILLGFLAVVSVQGHFTFRPQSFTWIYFIWLLFFTDLACRRNKLFPAAFGVMGVMCLWANIHITTALGVAAVFFWSASKERVSLTAWLVFFAVLGTILTPYLGGEWLTFLSKTSHPITHSSINEFQPATVLQYATGFVLLALAMIGMFLFFHPRIIEPFRLVYGGVLLLGGLAVIKFLPSTAIFLLAVVASGWRQAKEEGKEFGNFSEAIRKFEELFRRKSLPPEGLGFILVCVIVVLVKQVTAEKLHLGIVPKEAVDFMVEKNIQPPVLHTFGYGGYMMRHFTDEKGYAKEKVVIDGRTNVTPHEIGEYLGEARSGKRGYKKIFDLFQPNSVLYFGESPLITLLLMSGDWCLVYQDKKSKLKHTVMIKRAEYDSRPDDFPDAECEVEERADSSENEEQKMPI
;
A
#
# COMPACT_ATOMS: atom_id res chain seq x y z
N ASP A 1 -25.01 16.09 12.05
CA ASP A 1 -24.69 15.66 13.41
C ASP A 1 -23.18 15.60 13.54
N TRP A 2 -22.59 16.55 14.25
CA TRP A 2 -21.13 16.66 14.29
C TRP A 2 -20.50 15.50 15.08
N PHE A 3 -21.18 15.05 16.14
CA PHE A 3 -20.66 14.03 17.06
C PHE A 3 -20.53 12.69 16.35
N PHE A 4 -21.61 12.23 15.72
CA PHE A 4 -21.57 10.97 14.97
C PHE A 4 -20.61 11.04 13.78
N GLY A 5 -20.52 12.21 13.12
CA GLY A 5 -19.55 12.44 12.04
C GLY A 5 -18.10 12.30 12.51
N ILE A 6 -17.73 12.85 13.67
CA ILE A 6 -16.39 12.70 14.26
C ILE A 6 -16.11 11.24 14.60
N LEU A 7 -17.09 10.52 15.16
CA LEU A 7 -16.93 9.10 15.47
C LEU A 7 -16.62 8.28 14.20
N LEU A 8 -17.38 8.49 13.12
CA LEU A 8 -17.13 7.83 11.84
C LEU A 8 -15.78 8.23 11.23
N GLY A 9 -15.39 9.50 11.35
CA GLY A 9 -14.08 9.99 10.92
C GLY A 9 -12.94 9.30 11.69
N PHE A 10 -13.08 9.14 13.00
CA PHE A 10 -12.12 8.41 13.82
C PHE A 10 -12.02 6.94 13.39
N LEU A 11 -13.15 6.26 13.19
CA LEU A 11 -13.17 4.88 12.68
C LEU A 11 -12.48 4.78 11.31
N ALA A 12 -12.69 5.76 10.42
CA ALA A 12 -12.01 5.81 9.13
C ALA A 12 -10.49 5.92 9.31
N VAL A 13 -10.01 6.83 10.15
CA VAL A 13 -8.57 7.02 10.43
C VAL A 13 -7.95 5.74 11.01
N VAL A 14 -8.59 5.12 12.00
CA VAL A 14 -8.09 3.86 12.59
C VAL A 14 -8.08 2.73 11.55
N SER A 15 -9.09 2.66 10.69
CA SER A 15 -9.15 1.64 9.63
C SER A 15 -8.00 1.75 8.63
N VAL A 16 -7.48 2.95 8.38
CA VAL A 16 -6.41 3.18 7.41
C VAL A 16 -5.01 3.16 8.03
N GLN A 17 -4.87 3.15 9.37
CA GLN A 17 -3.60 3.28 10.08
C GLN A 17 -2.53 2.27 9.58
N GLY A 18 -2.90 0.99 9.46
CA GLY A 18 -1.99 -0.08 9.05
C GLY A 18 -1.52 0.00 7.59
N HIS A 19 -2.11 0.89 6.79
CA HIS A 19 -1.83 1.02 5.36
C HIS A 19 -0.95 2.25 5.03
N PHE A 20 -0.72 3.18 5.98
CA PHE A 20 0.07 4.40 5.73
C PHE A 20 1.53 4.16 5.33
N THR A 21 2.04 2.95 5.49
CA THR A 21 3.35 2.54 4.98
C THR A 21 3.43 2.52 3.46
N PHE A 22 2.28 2.45 2.76
CA PHE A 22 2.20 2.43 1.31
C PHE A 22 2.25 3.85 0.73
N ARG A 23 3.45 4.37 0.49
CA ARG A 23 3.64 5.71 -0.09
C ARG A 23 3.63 5.65 -1.62
N PRO A 24 3.01 6.61 -2.33
CA PRO A 24 2.34 7.84 -1.87
C PRO A 24 0.81 7.70 -1.61
N GLN A 25 0.30 6.50 -1.32
CA GLN A 25 -1.16 6.22 -1.30
C GLN A 25 -1.91 6.91 -0.15
N SER A 26 -1.24 7.34 0.90
CA SER A 26 -1.87 8.13 1.97
C SER A 26 -2.52 9.42 1.45
N PHE A 27 -1.89 10.09 0.46
CA PHE A 27 -2.45 11.29 -0.16
C PHE A 27 -3.71 10.99 -0.97
N THR A 28 -3.75 9.85 -1.68
CA THR A 28 -4.93 9.35 -2.39
C THR A 28 -6.15 9.31 -1.48
N TRP A 29 -6.02 8.81 -0.25
CA TRP A 29 -7.16 8.71 0.68
C TRP A 29 -7.61 10.06 1.22
N ILE A 30 -6.66 10.95 1.50
CA ILE A 30 -6.97 12.32 1.90
C ILE A 30 -7.76 13.00 0.77
N TYR A 31 -7.25 12.97 -0.46
CA TYR A 31 -7.96 13.51 -1.62
C TYR A 31 -9.31 12.85 -1.83
N PHE A 32 -9.43 11.55 -1.59
CA PHE A 32 -10.72 10.85 -1.66
C PHE A 32 -11.75 11.40 -0.67
N ILE A 33 -11.35 11.66 0.58
CA ILE A 33 -12.23 12.28 1.59
C ILE A 33 -12.66 13.68 1.13
N TRP A 34 -11.71 14.52 0.68
CA TRP A 34 -12.03 15.87 0.19
C TRP A 34 -12.93 15.86 -1.04
N LEU A 35 -12.72 14.90 -1.95
CA LEU A 35 -13.54 14.71 -3.13
C LEU A 35 -14.99 14.40 -2.73
N LEU A 36 -15.19 13.42 -1.86
CA LEU A 36 -16.51 13.07 -1.33
C LEU A 36 -17.16 14.25 -0.61
N PHE A 37 -16.39 15.03 0.16
CA PHE A 37 -16.88 16.23 0.83
C PHE A 37 -17.40 17.28 -0.16
N PHE A 38 -16.64 17.64 -1.19
CA PHE A 38 -17.08 18.63 -2.18
C PHE A 38 -18.25 18.13 -3.00
N THR A 39 -18.25 16.86 -3.41
CA THR A 39 -19.39 16.26 -4.13
C THR A 39 -20.66 16.26 -3.26
N ASP A 40 -20.58 15.83 -2.00
CA ASP A 40 -21.70 15.86 -1.07
C ASP A 40 -22.20 17.29 -0.79
N LEU A 41 -21.29 18.27 -0.71
CA LEU A 41 -21.63 19.68 -0.54
C LEU A 41 -22.44 20.22 -1.74
N ALA A 42 -22.03 19.88 -2.97
CA ALA A 42 -22.76 20.24 -4.18
C ALA A 42 -24.17 19.62 -4.19
N CYS A 43 -24.26 18.31 -3.91
CA CYS A 43 -25.52 17.59 -3.88
C CYS A 43 -26.50 18.13 -2.84
N ARG A 44 -26.01 18.45 -1.63
CA ARG A 44 -26.82 19.04 -0.56
C ARG A 44 -27.36 20.42 -0.91
N ARG A 45 -26.50 21.27 -1.46
CA ARG A 45 -26.88 22.66 -1.79
C ARG A 45 -27.66 22.74 -3.10
N ASN A 46 -27.71 21.65 -3.86
CA ASN A 46 -28.15 21.61 -5.25
C ASN A 46 -27.51 22.74 -6.08
N LYS A 47 -26.22 23.01 -5.82
CA LYS A 47 -25.45 24.10 -6.43
C LYS A 47 -24.11 23.56 -6.88
N LEU A 48 -23.76 23.87 -8.12
CA LEU A 48 -22.49 23.43 -8.71
C LEU A 48 -21.30 24.16 -8.07
N PHE A 49 -21.40 25.48 -7.91
CA PHE A 49 -20.33 26.30 -7.35
C PHE A 49 -20.55 26.61 -5.86
N PRO A 50 -19.47 26.67 -5.06
CA PRO A 50 -18.04 26.56 -5.42
C PRO A 50 -17.49 25.12 -5.47
N ALA A 51 -18.31 24.11 -5.18
CA ALA A 51 -17.87 22.72 -5.01
C ALA A 51 -17.19 22.12 -6.25
N ALA A 52 -17.62 22.49 -7.47
CA ALA A 52 -16.98 22.04 -8.71
C ALA A 52 -15.49 22.42 -8.81
N PHE A 53 -15.11 23.61 -8.35
CA PHE A 53 -13.70 24.01 -8.30
C PHE A 53 -12.91 23.19 -7.27
N GLY A 54 -13.54 22.85 -6.14
CA GLY A 54 -12.97 21.93 -5.16
C GLY A 54 -12.74 20.53 -5.75
N VAL A 55 -13.74 19.97 -6.44
CA VAL A 55 -13.63 18.69 -7.16
C VAL A 55 -12.50 18.73 -8.18
N MET A 56 -12.46 19.76 -9.04
CA MET A 56 -11.43 19.92 -10.07
C MET A 56 -10.02 20.03 -9.45
N GLY A 57 -9.85 20.85 -8.42
CA GLY A 57 -8.57 21.05 -7.75
C GLY A 57 -8.06 19.77 -7.08
N VAL A 58 -8.94 19.04 -6.37
CA VAL A 58 -8.58 17.76 -5.75
C VAL A 58 -8.20 16.72 -6.80
N MET A 59 -8.95 16.62 -7.90
CA MET A 59 -8.66 15.67 -8.97
C MET A 59 -7.37 15.99 -9.72
N CYS A 60 -7.04 17.28 -9.89
CA CYS A 60 -5.75 17.73 -10.43
C CYS A 60 -4.59 17.28 -9.54
N LEU A 61 -4.65 17.53 -8.23
CA LEU A 61 -3.62 17.07 -7.30
C LEU A 61 -3.48 15.55 -7.26
N TRP A 62 -4.62 14.84 -7.27
CA TRP A 62 -4.61 13.38 -7.21
C TRP A 62 -4.04 12.77 -8.50
N ALA A 63 -4.39 13.30 -9.68
CA ALA A 63 -3.91 12.76 -10.96
C ALA A 63 -2.39 12.81 -11.09
N ASN A 64 -1.77 13.83 -10.50
CA ASN A 64 -0.33 13.98 -10.42
C ASN A 64 0.38 12.97 -9.49
N ILE A 65 -0.36 12.32 -8.59
CA ILE A 65 0.23 11.47 -7.54
C ILE A 65 -0.02 9.98 -7.80
N HIS A 66 -1.20 9.61 -8.31
CA HIS A 66 -1.54 8.20 -8.42
C HIS A 66 -2.58 7.90 -9.52
N ILE A 67 -2.40 6.79 -10.23
CA ILE A 67 -3.26 6.37 -11.36
C ILE A 67 -4.71 6.00 -10.95
N THR A 68 -4.98 5.92 -9.65
CA THR A 68 -6.31 5.55 -9.12
C THR A 68 -7.31 6.70 -9.14
N THR A 69 -6.99 7.82 -9.79
CA THR A 69 -7.93 8.91 -10.03
C THR A 69 -9.18 8.48 -10.76
N ALA A 70 -9.12 7.41 -11.57
CA ALA A 70 -10.31 6.81 -12.17
C ALA A 70 -11.37 6.43 -11.09
N LEU A 71 -10.93 5.95 -9.92
CA LEU A 71 -11.82 5.68 -8.78
C LEU A 71 -12.41 6.98 -8.19
N GLY A 72 -11.66 8.07 -8.23
CA GLY A 72 -12.16 9.39 -7.85
C GLY A 72 -13.29 9.86 -8.77
N VAL A 73 -13.10 9.80 -10.10
CA VAL A 73 -14.13 10.17 -11.08
C VAL A 73 -15.39 9.30 -10.90
N ALA A 74 -15.21 7.99 -10.77
CA ALA A 74 -16.32 7.06 -10.52
C ALA A 74 -17.06 7.42 -9.22
N ALA A 75 -16.34 7.74 -8.15
CA ALA A 75 -16.97 8.16 -6.90
C ALA A 75 -17.79 9.45 -7.05
N VAL A 76 -17.30 10.44 -7.78
CA VAL A 76 -18.07 11.67 -8.06
C VAL A 76 -19.38 11.33 -8.77
N PHE A 77 -19.32 10.49 -9.82
CA PHE A 77 -20.51 10.04 -10.54
C PHE A 77 -21.50 9.32 -9.62
N PHE A 78 -21.09 8.21 -8.98
CA PHE A 78 -22.00 7.38 -8.19
C PHE A 78 -22.50 8.07 -6.92
N TRP A 79 -21.74 9.03 -6.36
CA TRP A 79 -22.16 9.77 -5.19
C TRP A 79 -23.22 10.83 -5.50
N SER A 80 -23.13 11.47 -6.68
CA SER A 80 -24.03 12.54 -7.10
C SER A 80 -25.22 12.06 -7.94
N ALA A 81 -25.09 10.89 -8.57
CA ALA A 81 -26.09 10.27 -9.44
C ALA A 81 -27.47 10.17 -8.76
N SER A 82 -28.40 10.95 -9.27
CA SER A 82 -29.83 10.87 -8.94
C SER A 82 -30.64 11.30 -10.16
N LYS A 83 -31.85 10.72 -10.31
CA LYS A 83 -32.78 11.07 -11.39
C LYS A 83 -33.10 12.57 -11.41
N GLU A 84 -33.11 13.21 -10.25
CA GLU A 84 -33.45 14.63 -10.10
C GLU A 84 -32.24 15.56 -10.33
N ARG A 85 -31.01 15.02 -10.36
CA ARG A 85 -29.76 15.80 -10.36
C ARG A 85 -28.84 15.43 -11.52
N VAL A 86 -29.39 15.02 -12.65
CA VAL A 86 -28.61 14.58 -13.83
C VAL A 86 -27.65 15.68 -14.31
N SER A 87 -28.13 16.91 -14.44
CA SER A 87 -27.29 18.05 -14.88
C SER A 87 -26.16 18.35 -13.89
N LEU A 88 -26.45 18.38 -12.59
CA LEU A 88 -25.43 18.58 -11.56
C LEU A 88 -24.38 17.48 -11.58
N THR A 89 -24.81 16.22 -11.71
CA THR A 89 -23.93 15.04 -11.81
C THR A 89 -23.01 15.15 -13.02
N ALA A 90 -23.56 15.46 -14.19
CA ALA A 90 -22.80 15.60 -15.43
C ALA A 90 -21.71 16.69 -15.31
N TRP A 91 -22.06 17.84 -14.74
CA TRP A 91 -21.09 18.92 -14.53
C TRP A 91 -20.02 18.55 -13.50
N LEU A 92 -20.38 17.94 -12.37
CA LEU A 92 -19.38 17.51 -11.38
C LEU A 92 -18.40 16.49 -11.97
N VAL A 93 -18.89 15.54 -12.77
CA VAL A 93 -18.04 14.57 -13.47
C VAL A 93 -17.16 15.26 -14.51
N PHE A 94 -17.70 16.21 -15.27
CA PHE A 94 -16.92 17.02 -16.22
C PHE A 94 -15.76 17.74 -15.52
N PHE A 95 -16.02 18.42 -14.39
CA PHE A 95 -14.97 19.08 -13.61
C PHE A 95 -13.96 18.11 -13.00
N ALA A 96 -14.40 16.91 -12.59
CA ALA A 96 -13.51 15.86 -12.12
C ALA A 96 -12.56 15.39 -13.23
N VAL A 97 -13.09 15.10 -14.42
CA VAL A 97 -12.31 14.70 -15.60
C VAL A 97 -11.38 15.84 -16.04
N LEU A 98 -11.87 17.07 -16.10
CA LEU A 98 -11.05 18.23 -16.42
C LEU A 98 -9.88 18.36 -15.45
N GLY A 99 -10.11 18.18 -14.15
CA GLY A 99 -9.05 18.12 -13.15
C GLY A 99 -7.97 17.09 -13.48
N THR A 100 -8.35 15.89 -13.92
CA THR A 100 -7.38 14.84 -14.32
C THR A 100 -6.61 15.13 -15.61
N ILE A 101 -7.08 16.06 -16.44
CA ILE A 101 -6.39 16.48 -17.68
C ILE A 101 -5.46 17.66 -17.40
N LEU A 102 -5.78 18.50 -16.39
CA LEU A 102 -4.98 19.65 -15.97
C LEU A 102 -3.75 19.23 -15.14
N THR A 103 -3.00 18.24 -15.61
CA THR A 103 -1.70 17.84 -15.08
C THR A 103 -0.59 18.36 -16.01
N PRO A 104 0.68 18.43 -15.57
CA PRO A 104 1.82 18.72 -16.44
C PRO A 104 1.95 17.76 -17.63
N TYR A 105 1.31 16.59 -17.54
CA TYR A 105 1.31 15.56 -18.58
C TYR A 105 0.06 15.59 -19.47
N LEU A 106 -0.81 16.60 -19.32
CA LEU A 106 -2.01 16.84 -20.13
C LEU A 106 -2.93 15.61 -20.24
N GLY A 107 -3.04 14.82 -19.15
CA GLY A 107 -3.85 13.60 -19.10
C GLY A 107 -3.16 12.33 -19.63
N GLY A 108 -1.85 12.34 -19.90
CA GLY A 108 -1.08 11.14 -20.25
C GLY A 108 -1.17 10.00 -19.21
N GLU A 109 -1.58 10.31 -18.00
CA GLU A 109 -1.88 9.38 -16.92
C GLU A 109 -3.03 8.43 -17.27
N TRP A 110 -4.01 8.87 -18.08
CA TRP A 110 -5.09 7.99 -18.56
C TRP A 110 -4.58 6.91 -19.50
N LEU A 111 -3.64 7.25 -20.39
CA LEU A 111 -2.98 6.27 -21.27
C LEU A 111 -2.16 5.28 -20.45
N THR A 112 -1.48 5.78 -19.41
CA THR A 112 -0.74 4.94 -18.47
C THR A 112 -1.67 4.02 -17.68
N PHE A 113 -2.80 4.51 -17.21
CA PHE A 113 -3.82 3.72 -16.53
C PHE A 113 -4.31 2.57 -17.43
N LEU A 114 -4.74 2.88 -18.65
CA LEU A 114 -5.25 1.88 -19.60
C LEU A 114 -4.21 0.81 -19.95
N SER A 115 -2.96 1.22 -20.19
CA SER A 115 -1.86 0.29 -20.51
C SER A 115 -1.38 -0.55 -19.32
N LYS A 116 -1.73 -0.17 -18.08
CA LYS A 116 -1.28 -0.84 -16.85
C LYS A 116 -2.42 -1.40 -15.99
N THR A 117 -3.64 -1.53 -16.52
CA THR A 117 -4.82 -1.99 -15.76
C THR A 117 -4.68 -3.42 -15.21
N SER A 118 -3.98 -4.32 -15.90
CA SER A 118 -3.78 -5.71 -15.46
C SER A 118 -2.78 -5.87 -14.31
N HIS A 119 -2.05 -4.80 -13.97
CA HIS A 119 -0.88 -4.84 -13.11
C HIS A 119 -1.13 -5.38 -11.68
N PRO A 120 -2.17 -4.95 -10.94
CA PRO A 120 -2.36 -5.42 -9.57
C PRO A 120 -2.71 -6.91 -9.46
N ILE A 121 -3.33 -7.48 -10.50
CA ILE A 121 -3.82 -8.88 -10.49
C ILE A 121 -2.66 -9.86 -10.75
N THR A 122 -1.66 -9.46 -11.52
CA THR A 122 -0.55 -10.34 -11.90
C THR A 122 0.53 -10.42 -10.82
N HIS A 123 0.73 -9.36 -10.02
CA HIS A 123 1.82 -9.28 -9.05
C HIS A 123 1.44 -9.75 -7.64
N SER A 124 1.05 -11.02 -7.49
CA SER A 124 0.70 -11.62 -6.19
C SER A 124 1.87 -11.67 -5.19
N SER A 125 3.13 -11.52 -5.61
CA SER A 125 4.26 -11.50 -4.66
C SER A 125 4.32 -10.25 -3.78
N ILE A 126 3.51 -9.23 -4.10
CA ILE A 126 3.49 -7.94 -3.41
C ILE A 126 2.39 -7.96 -2.36
N ASN A 127 2.78 -7.74 -1.10
CA ASN A 127 1.85 -7.79 0.04
C ASN A 127 0.66 -6.83 -0.13
N GLU A 128 0.83 -5.70 -0.80
CA GLU A 128 -0.22 -4.72 -1.11
C GLU A 128 -1.29 -5.22 -2.08
N PHE A 129 -0.96 -6.22 -2.90
CA PHE A 129 -1.85 -6.78 -3.90
C PHE A 129 -2.49 -8.10 -3.46
N GLN A 130 -2.22 -8.51 -2.22
CA GLN A 130 -2.86 -9.68 -1.65
C GLN A 130 -4.35 -9.42 -1.37
N PRO A 131 -5.18 -10.48 -1.42
CA PRO A 131 -6.54 -10.41 -0.92
C PRO A 131 -6.59 -9.99 0.55
N ALA A 132 -7.65 -9.29 0.91
CA ALA A 132 -7.89 -8.93 2.31
C ALA A 132 -8.16 -10.19 3.15
N THR A 133 -7.75 -10.15 4.41
CA THR A 133 -8.04 -11.21 5.39
C THR A 133 -8.91 -10.67 6.51
N VAL A 134 -9.67 -11.54 7.17
CA VAL A 134 -10.49 -11.18 8.34
C VAL A 134 -9.65 -10.71 9.54
N LEU A 135 -8.37 -11.05 9.57
CA LEU A 135 -7.44 -10.66 10.63
C LEU A 135 -6.94 -9.22 10.50
N GLN A 136 -7.15 -8.57 9.35
CA GLN A 136 -6.77 -7.18 9.15
C GLN A 136 -7.80 -6.24 9.80
N TYR A 137 -7.31 -5.29 10.59
CA TYR A 137 -8.15 -4.31 11.27
C TYR A 137 -9.10 -3.57 10.32
N ALA A 138 -8.63 -3.18 9.13
CA ALA A 138 -9.43 -2.49 8.12
C ALA A 138 -10.67 -3.30 7.69
N THR A 139 -10.54 -4.63 7.57
CA THR A 139 -11.66 -5.52 7.23
C THR A 139 -12.74 -5.47 8.30
N GLY A 140 -12.35 -5.45 9.58
CA GLY A 140 -13.29 -5.30 10.71
C GLY A 140 -14.11 -4.01 10.64
N PHE A 141 -13.47 -2.87 10.31
CA PHE A 141 -14.18 -1.59 10.15
C PHE A 141 -15.11 -1.57 8.93
N VAL A 142 -14.72 -2.23 7.84
CA VAL A 142 -15.61 -2.42 6.68
C VAL A 142 -16.84 -3.24 7.07
N LEU A 143 -16.69 -4.34 7.80
CA LEU A 143 -17.81 -5.15 8.30
C LEU A 143 -18.72 -4.35 9.23
N LEU A 144 -18.15 -3.52 10.12
CA LEU A 144 -18.91 -2.62 10.97
C LEU A 144 -19.73 -1.63 10.15
N ALA A 145 -19.12 -0.99 9.14
CA ALA A 145 -19.82 -0.06 8.25
C ALA A 145 -20.95 -0.77 7.47
N LEU A 146 -20.73 -2.00 6.99
CA LEU A 146 -21.75 -2.80 6.33
C LEU A 146 -22.90 -3.17 7.27
N ALA A 147 -22.62 -3.54 8.53
CA ALA A 147 -23.64 -3.80 9.53
C ALA A 147 -24.50 -2.55 9.79
N MET A 148 -23.88 -1.37 9.86
CA MET A 148 -24.58 -0.10 10.03
C MET A 148 -25.45 0.25 8.80
N ILE A 149 -24.92 0.06 7.59
CA ILE A 149 -25.68 0.22 6.34
C ILE A 149 -26.88 -0.74 6.31
N GLY A 150 -26.66 -2.02 6.64
CA GLY A 150 -27.71 -3.03 6.69
C GLY A 150 -28.81 -2.67 7.69
N MET A 151 -28.43 -2.20 8.88
CA MET A 151 -29.37 -1.69 9.88
C MET A 151 -30.15 -0.48 9.35
N PHE A 152 -29.50 0.48 8.70
CA PHE A 152 -30.18 1.66 8.15
C PHE A 152 -31.19 1.28 7.07
N LEU A 153 -30.82 0.34 6.20
CA LEU A 153 -31.70 -0.17 5.15
C LEU A 153 -32.84 -1.03 5.71
N PHE A 154 -32.62 -1.76 6.80
CA PHE A 154 -33.67 -2.53 7.48
C PHE A 154 -34.77 -1.61 8.04
N PHE A 155 -34.39 -0.55 8.75
CA PHE A 155 -35.37 0.40 9.30
C PHE A 155 -35.95 1.33 8.22
N HIS A 156 -35.12 1.80 7.29
CA HIS A 156 -35.49 2.80 6.28
C HIS A 156 -34.88 2.44 4.91
N PRO A 157 -35.53 1.58 4.10
CA PRO A 157 -34.95 1.05 2.86
C PRO A 157 -34.54 2.09 1.80
N ARG A 158 -35.05 3.32 1.90
CA ARG A 158 -34.80 4.42 0.96
C ARG A 158 -33.84 5.48 1.50
N ILE A 159 -33.28 5.29 2.70
CA ILE A 159 -32.42 6.30 3.33
C ILE A 159 -31.04 6.41 2.69
N ILE A 160 -30.63 5.43 1.90
CA ILE A 160 -29.37 5.46 1.16
C ILE A 160 -29.68 5.38 -0.33
N GLU A 161 -29.08 6.28 -1.10
CA GLU A 161 -29.22 6.29 -2.56
C GLU A 161 -28.62 5.00 -3.17
N PRO A 162 -29.35 4.28 -4.05
CA PRO A 162 -28.90 3.00 -4.61
C PRO A 162 -27.54 3.06 -5.32
N PHE A 163 -27.24 4.16 -6.03
CA PHE A 163 -25.96 4.33 -6.72
C PHE A 163 -24.75 4.32 -5.75
N ARG A 164 -24.94 4.82 -4.52
CA ARG A 164 -23.90 4.75 -3.48
C ARG A 164 -23.69 3.32 -3.00
N LEU A 165 -24.76 2.53 -2.87
CA LEU A 165 -24.64 1.11 -2.50
C LEU A 165 -23.92 0.31 -3.59
N VAL A 166 -24.25 0.55 -4.86
CA VAL A 166 -23.60 -0.11 -6.01
C VAL A 166 -22.10 0.16 -6.01
N TYR A 167 -21.70 1.44 -5.91
CA TYR A 167 -20.28 1.77 -5.90
C TYR A 167 -19.57 1.32 -4.63
N GLY A 168 -20.24 1.38 -3.47
CA GLY A 168 -19.74 0.80 -2.23
C GLY A 168 -19.48 -0.71 -2.36
N GLY A 169 -20.35 -1.44 -3.06
CA GLY A 169 -20.16 -2.85 -3.40
C GLY A 169 -18.98 -3.09 -4.35
N VAL A 170 -18.80 -2.26 -5.38
CA VAL A 170 -17.64 -2.34 -6.29
C VAL A 170 -16.34 -2.11 -5.53
N LEU A 171 -16.27 -1.07 -4.69
CA LEU A 171 -15.12 -0.81 -3.84
C LEU A 171 -14.88 -1.96 -2.87
N LEU A 172 -15.92 -2.50 -2.23
CA LEU A 172 -15.82 -3.65 -1.33
C LEU A 172 -15.20 -4.85 -2.03
N LEU A 173 -15.71 -5.25 -3.19
CA LEU A 173 -15.16 -6.37 -3.94
C LEU A 173 -13.71 -6.11 -4.35
N GLY A 174 -13.39 -4.89 -4.80
CA GLY A 174 -12.02 -4.48 -5.12
C GLY A 174 -11.08 -4.50 -3.92
N GLY A 175 -11.54 -4.02 -2.75
CA GLY A 175 -10.79 -3.99 -1.50
C GLY A 175 -10.58 -5.36 -0.88
N LEU A 176 -11.53 -6.28 -1.05
CA LEU A 176 -11.38 -7.68 -0.65
C LEU A 176 -10.45 -8.45 -1.60
N ALA A 177 -10.48 -8.15 -2.90
CA ALA A 177 -9.59 -8.75 -3.88
C ALA A 177 -8.14 -8.23 -3.75
N VAL A 178 -7.98 -6.94 -3.43
CA VAL A 178 -6.68 -6.26 -3.35
C VAL A 178 -6.70 -5.32 -2.14
N ILE A 179 -5.97 -5.70 -1.07
CA ILE A 179 -5.98 -4.99 0.22
C ILE A 179 -5.66 -3.49 0.09
N LYS A 180 -4.86 -3.10 -0.91
CA LYS A 180 -4.58 -1.70 -1.24
C LYS A 180 -5.82 -0.81 -1.42
N PHE A 181 -6.98 -1.36 -1.83
CA PHE A 181 -8.23 -0.61 -2.00
C PHE A 181 -9.14 -0.64 -0.77
N LEU A 182 -8.79 -1.40 0.26
CA LEU A 182 -9.57 -1.54 1.48
C LEU A 182 -9.72 -0.20 2.26
N PRO A 183 -8.69 0.66 2.35
CA PRO A 183 -8.82 2.02 2.89
C PRO A 183 -9.90 2.87 2.20
N SER A 184 -9.88 2.92 0.87
CA SER A 184 -10.89 3.66 0.09
C SER A 184 -12.29 3.10 0.30
N THR A 185 -12.40 1.77 0.42
CA THR A 185 -13.67 1.10 0.74
C THR A 185 -14.21 1.55 2.10
N ALA A 186 -13.39 1.49 3.15
CA ALA A 186 -13.78 1.88 4.50
C ALA A 186 -14.22 3.35 4.55
N ILE A 187 -13.43 4.25 3.97
CA ILE A 187 -13.76 5.69 3.87
C ILE A 187 -15.10 5.88 3.17
N PHE A 188 -15.30 5.24 2.03
CA PHE A 188 -16.53 5.40 1.25
C PHE A 188 -17.76 4.89 2.01
N LEU A 189 -17.69 3.69 2.57
CA LEU A 189 -18.82 3.09 3.31
C LEU A 189 -19.16 3.89 4.57
N LEU A 190 -18.16 4.36 5.31
CA LEU A 190 -18.38 5.24 6.47
C LEU A 190 -18.97 6.58 6.05
N ALA A 191 -18.59 7.14 4.90
CA ALA A 191 -19.24 8.32 4.34
C ALA A 191 -20.70 8.04 3.97
N VAL A 192 -21.02 6.87 3.42
CA VAL A 192 -22.41 6.44 3.14
C VAL A 192 -23.22 6.37 4.43
N VAL A 193 -22.67 5.79 5.50
CA VAL A 193 -23.29 5.78 6.84
C VAL A 193 -23.51 7.20 7.34
N ALA A 194 -22.53 8.09 7.23
CA ALA A 194 -22.68 9.49 7.65
C ALA A 194 -23.80 10.21 6.89
N SER A 195 -23.91 9.95 5.58
CA SER A 195 -24.94 10.52 4.71
C SER A 195 -26.34 10.01 5.07
N GLY A 196 -26.50 8.70 5.25
CA GLY A 196 -27.77 8.09 5.65
C GLY A 196 -28.24 8.54 7.04
N TRP A 197 -27.31 8.68 8.00
CA TRP A 197 -27.62 9.21 9.33
C TRP A 197 -28.08 10.67 9.27
N ARG A 198 -27.40 11.51 8.48
CA ARG A 198 -27.82 12.90 8.26
C ARG A 198 -29.23 12.96 7.70
N GLN A 199 -29.49 12.22 6.62
CA GLN A 199 -30.79 12.22 5.96
C GLN A 199 -31.90 11.75 6.92
N ALA A 200 -31.64 10.72 7.72
CA ALA A 200 -32.60 10.25 8.71
C ALA A 200 -32.92 11.35 9.73
N LYS A 201 -31.91 12.07 10.22
CA LYS A 201 -32.10 13.19 11.14
C LYS A 201 -32.90 14.34 10.52
N GLU A 202 -32.63 14.67 9.25
CA GLU A 202 -33.38 15.70 8.52
C GLU A 202 -34.85 15.30 8.30
N GLU A 203 -35.11 14.01 8.12
CA GLU A 203 -36.46 13.45 7.96
C GLU A 203 -37.15 13.09 9.29
N GLY A 204 -36.51 13.34 10.44
CA GLY A 204 -37.04 12.97 11.76
C GLY A 204 -37.17 11.45 12.00
N LYS A 205 -36.37 10.65 11.27
CA LYS A 205 -36.34 9.19 11.36
C LYS A 205 -35.32 8.72 12.39
N GLU A 206 -35.65 7.64 13.08
CA GLU A 206 -34.79 6.97 14.05
C GLU A 206 -34.47 5.53 13.64
N PHE A 207 -33.36 5.00 14.15
CA PHE A 207 -32.88 3.64 13.93
C PHE A 207 -33.01 2.78 15.21
N GLY A 208 -34.10 2.97 15.95
CA GLY A 208 -34.38 2.28 17.21
C GLY A 208 -33.33 2.53 18.29
N ASN A 209 -32.96 1.47 19.02
CA ASN A 209 -32.00 1.53 20.13
C ASN A 209 -30.63 2.08 19.73
N PHE A 210 -30.25 1.97 18.46
CA PHE A 210 -28.98 2.52 17.98
C PHE A 210 -29.00 4.05 18.04
N SER A 211 -30.09 4.69 17.58
CA SER A 211 -30.22 6.15 17.66
C SER A 211 -30.22 6.65 19.09
N GLU A 212 -30.93 5.94 19.97
CA GLU A 212 -30.95 6.24 21.39
C GLU A 212 -29.56 6.07 22.05
N ALA A 213 -28.83 5.02 21.71
CA ALA A 213 -27.49 4.77 22.23
C ALA A 213 -26.50 5.88 21.82
N ILE A 214 -26.53 6.30 20.55
CA ILE A 214 -25.70 7.43 20.07
C ILE A 214 -26.08 8.72 20.78
N ARG A 215 -27.37 9.00 20.99
CA ARG A 215 -27.83 10.18 21.74
C ARG A 215 -27.38 10.14 23.20
N LYS A 216 -27.54 9.01 23.89
CA LYS A 216 -27.05 8.82 25.27
C LYS A 216 -25.54 9.02 25.35
N PHE A 217 -24.81 8.51 24.35
CA PHE A 217 -23.37 8.70 24.26
C PHE A 217 -23.00 10.17 24.06
N GLU A 218 -23.68 10.87 23.13
CA GLU A 218 -23.51 12.31 22.93
C GLU A 218 -23.84 13.11 24.20
N GLU A 219 -24.93 12.77 24.90
CA GLU A 219 -25.34 13.38 26.16
C GLU A 219 -24.29 13.17 27.26
N LEU A 220 -23.64 12.00 27.34
CA LEU A 220 -22.55 11.77 28.29
C LEU A 220 -21.37 12.75 28.04
N PHE A 221 -21.03 13.03 26.79
CA PHE A 221 -20.00 14.02 26.44
C PHE A 221 -20.46 15.45 26.71
N ARG A 222 -21.71 15.79 26.37
CA ARG A 222 -22.27 17.14 26.62
C ARG A 222 -22.45 17.43 28.12
N ARG A 223 -22.94 16.46 28.89
CA ARG A 223 -23.25 16.62 30.33
C ARG A 223 -22.00 16.74 31.18
N LYS A 224 -20.86 16.19 30.75
CA LYS A 224 -19.57 16.30 31.45
C LYS A 224 -18.79 17.59 31.13
N SER A 225 -19.44 18.63 30.59
CA SER A 225 -18.88 19.98 30.42
C SER A 225 -17.63 20.06 29.54
N LEU A 226 -17.50 19.21 28.52
CA LEU A 226 -16.56 19.51 27.44
C LEU A 226 -17.28 20.43 26.46
N PRO A 227 -17.02 21.76 26.47
CA PRO A 227 -17.48 22.61 25.39
C PRO A 227 -17.02 22.01 24.05
N PRO A 228 -17.77 22.17 22.94
CA PRO A 228 -17.34 21.70 21.63
C PRO A 228 -15.90 22.11 21.29
N GLU A 229 -15.50 23.30 21.73
CA GLU A 229 -14.15 23.85 21.66
C GLU A 229 -13.14 23.00 22.44
N GLY A 230 -13.52 22.47 23.60
CA GLY A 230 -12.71 21.57 24.43
C GLY A 230 -12.47 20.21 23.80
N LEU A 231 -13.46 19.64 23.09
CA LEU A 231 -13.24 18.39 22.35
C LEU A 231 -12.30 18.62 21.16
N GLY A 232 -12.45 19.76 20.47
CA GLY A 232 -11.51 20.18 19.42
C GLY A 232 -10.09 20.32 19.97
N PHE A 233 -9.92 20.94 21.14
CA PHE A 233 -8.62 21.04 21.82
C PHE A 233 -8.03 19.67 22.17
N ILE A 234 -8.82 18.76 22.77
CA ILE A 234 -8.37 17.39 23.06
C ILE A 234 -7.92 16.69 21.78
N LEU A 235 -8.69 16.79 20.69
CA LEU A 235 -8.32 16.19 19.41
C LEU A 235 -6.99 16.75 18.90
N VAL A 236 -6.78 18.07 18.97
CA VAL A 236 -5.50 18.70 18.59
C VAL A 236 -4.37 18.20 19.49
N CYS A 237 -4.57 18.11 20.81
CA CYS A 237 -3.56 17.56 21.72
C CYS A 237 -3.22 16.11 21.39
N VAL A 238 -4.23 15.26 21.13
CA VAL A 238 -4.03 13.87 20.72
C VAL A 238 -3.26 13.81 19.41
N ILE A 239 -3.63 14.61 18.41
CA ILE A 239 -2.90 14.68 17.13
C ILE A 239 -1.45 15.09 17.37
N VAL A 240 -1.18 16.13 18.15
CA VAL A 240 0.18 16.59 18.44
C VAL A 240 1.00 15.52 19.16
N VAL A 241 0.41 14.83 20.15
CA VAL A 241 1.07 13.73 20.86
C VAL A 241 1.37 12.56 19.91
N LEU A 242 0.40 12.15 19.10
CA LEU A 242 0.58 11.07 18.12
C LEU A 242 1.63 11.44 17.07
N VAL A 243 1.59 12.67 16.54
CA VAL A 243 2.60 13.16 15.59
C VAL A 243 3.98 13.15 16.24
N LYS A 244 4.11 13.65 17.48
CA LYS A 244 5.37 13.62 18.22
C LYS A 244 5.87 12.20 18.47
N GLN A 245 4.99 11.26 18.79
CA GLN A 245 5.37 9.86 18.99
C GLN A 245 5.87 9.25 17.67
N VAL A 246 5.14 9.45 16.58
CA VAL A 246 5.52 8.94 15.25
C VAL A 246 6.80 9.59 14.73
N THR A 247 7.05 10.87 15.01
CA THR A 247 8.30 11.54 14.61
C THR A 247 9.47 11.22 15.52
N ALA A 248 9.22 10.85 16.78
CA ALA A 248 10.25 10.40 17.73
C ALA A 248 10.67 8.94 17.49
N GLU A 249 9.79 8.11 16.92
CA GLU A 249 10.15 6.76 16.48
C GLU A 249 11.27 6.85 15.43
N LYS A 250 12.46 6.39 15.81
CA LYS A 250 13.57 6.26 14.86
C LYS A 250 13.13 5.31 13.75
N LEU A 251 13.41 5.70 12.50
CA LEU A 251 13.19 4.86 11.33
C LEU A 251 13.68 3.44 11.63
N HIS A 252 12.81 2.44 11.48
CA HIS A 252 13.15 1.04 11.66
C HIS A 252 14.11 0.59 10.54
N LEU A 253 15.40 0.85 10.71
CA LEU A 253 16.44 0.50 9.75
C LEU A 253 16.62 -1.01 9.60
N GLY A 254 16.03 -1.83 10.48
CA GLY A 254 16.14 -3.29 10.41
C GLY A 254 15.59 -3.92 9.13
N ILE A 255 14.71 -3.22 8.40
CA ILE A 255 14.13 -3.70 7.13
C ILE A 255 14.98 -3.28 5.92
N VAL A 256 15.84 -2.27 6.09
CA VAL A 256 16.69 -1.72 5.04
C VAL A 256 18.08 -2.35 5.15
N PRO A 257 18.72 -2.79 4.05
CA PRO A 257 20.04 -3.41 4.09
C PRO A 257 21.15 -2.37 4.28
N LYS A 258 21.04 -1.47 5.27
CA LYS A 258 21.98 -0.35 5.43
C LYS A 258 23.40 -0.85 5.66
N GLU A 259 23.63 -1.69 6.68
CA GLU A 259 24.99 -2.13 7.01
C GLU A 259 25.60 -3.01 5.91
N ALA A 260 24.78 -3.85 5.26
CA ALA A 260 25.22 -4.65 4.13
C ALA A 260 25.61 -3.80 2.91
N VAL A 261 24.85 -2.74 2.59
CA VAL A 261 25.20 -1.84 1.49
C VAL A 261 26.40 -0.96 1.83
N ASP A 262 26.51 -0.47 3.08
CA ASP A 262 27.69 0.26 3.54
C ASP A 262 28.95 -0.62 3.39
N PHE A 263 28.88 -1.90 3.78
CA PHE A 263 29.94 -2.89 3.57
C PHE A 263 30.28 -3.06 2.08
N MET A 264 29.27 -3.17 1.21
CA MET A 264 29.49 -3.32 -0.22
C MET A 264 30.22 -2.12 -0.85
N VAL A 265 29.87 -0.91 -0.41
CA VAL A 265 30.53 0.32 -0.87
C VAL A 265 31.96 0.40 -0.34
N GLU A 266 32.16 0.11 0.95
CA GLU A 266 33.49 0.11 1.59
C GLU A 266 34.44 -0.87 0.91
N LYS A 267 33.96 -2.09 0.62
CA LYS A 267 34.73 -3.16 0.00
C LYS A 267 34.72 -3.11 -1.53
N ASN A 268 34.14 -2.09 -2.14
CA ASN A 268 34.04 -1.93 -3.59
C ASN A 268 33.56 -3.23 -4.29
N ILE A 269 32.46 -3.80 -3.79
CA ILE A 269 31.87 -5.03 -4.33
C ILE A 269 31.36 -4.79 -5.75
N GLN A 270 31.70 -5.68 -6.68
CA GLN A 270 31.41 -5.43 -8.08
C GLN A 270 29.91 -5.58 -8.41
N PRO A 271 29.32 -4.64 -9.16
CA PRO A 271 28.02 -4.81 -9.80
C PRO A 271 28.14 -5.77 -11.01
N PRO A 272 27.02 -6.30 -11.54
CA PRO A 272 25.64 -6.12 -11.08
C PRO A 272 25.37 -6.87 -9.76
N VAL A 273 24.58 -6.23 -8.89
CA VAL A 273 24.16 -6.81 -7.62
C VAL A 273 22.74 -7.35 -7.77
N LEU A 274 22.56 -8.66 -7.66
CA LEU A 274 21.21 -9.24 -7.56
C LEU A 274 20.67 -8.97 -6.15
N HIS A 275 19.48 -8.39 -6.06
CA HIS A 275 18.87 -8.08 -4.76
C HIS A 275 17.36 -8.31 -4.75
N THR A 276 16.74 -8.24 -3.57
CA THR A 276 15.26 -8.34 -3.46
C THR A 276 14.58 -7.14 -4.13
N PHE A 277 13.35 -7.34 -4.62
CA PHE A 277 12.54 -6.28 -5.23
C PHE A 277 12.45 -5.01 -4.37
N GLY A 278 12.27 -5.17 -3.05
CA GLY A 278 12.12 -4.05 -2.11
C GLY A 278 13.38 -3.19 -1.94
N TYR A 279 14.56 -3.68 -2.34
CA TYR A 279 15.82 -2.96 -2.17
C TYR A 279 16.18 -2.08 -3.36
N GLY A 280 15.52 -2.21 -4.52
CA GLY A 280 15.89 -1.49 -5.74
C GLY A 280 16.00 0.02 -5.58
N GLY A 281 15.01 0.65 -4.93
CA GLY A 281 15.06 2.10 -4.64
C GLY A 281 16.23 2.51 -3.74
N TYR A 282 16.58 1.65 -2.77
CA TYR A 282 17.69 1.91 -1.87
C TYR A 282 19.04 1.73 -2.57
N MET A 283 19.19 0.68 -3.39
CA MET A 283 20.38 0.43 -4.19
C MET A 283 20.61 1.53 -5.22
N MET A 284 19.56 1.99 -5.92
CA MET A 284 19.67 3.10 -6.87
C MET A 284 20.26 4.34 -6.21
N ARG A 285 19.79 4.70 -5.02
CA ARG A 285 20.31 5.86 -4.29
C ARG A 285 21.82 5.78 -4.04
N HIS A 286 22.33 4.60 -3.70
CA HIS A 286 23.76 4.39 -3.40
C HIS A 286 24.62 4.23 -4.66
N PHE A 287 24.02 3.82 -5.77
CA PHE A 287 24.66 3.69 -7.07
C PHE A 287 24.41 4.88 -7.99
N THR A 288 24.00 6.00 -7.42
CA THR A 288 23.81 7.27 -8.11
C THR A 288 24.86 8.29 -7.65
N ASP A 289 25.35 9.12 -8.56
CA ASP A 289 26.26 10.21 -8.24
C ASP A 289 25.54 11.41 -7.59
N GLU A 290 26.30 12.42 -7.18
CA GLU A 290 25.74 13.64 -6.55
C GLU A 290 24.77 14.42 -7.45
N LYS A 291 24.84 14.20 -8.77
CA LYS A 291 23.98 14.86 -9.76
C LYS A 291 22.72 14.07 -10.09
N GLY A 292 22.57 12.86 -9.54
CA GLY A 292 21.41 12.01 -9.82
C GLY A 292 21.61 11.02 -10.97
N TYR A 293 22.80 10.93 -11.58
CA TYR A 293 23.08 9.95 -12.63
C TYR A 293 23.49 8.61 -12.05
N ALA A 294 22.94 7.53 -12.59
CA ALA A 294 23.33 6.18 -12.21
C ALA A 294 24.80 5.92 -12.60
N LYS A 295 25.66 5.67 -11.61
CA LYS A 295 27.00 5.12 -11.80
C LYS A 295 26.90 3.66 -12.23
N GLU A 296 25.97 2.94 -11.62
CA GLU A 296 25.74 1.52 -11.87
C GLU A 296 24.25 1.22 -12.03
N LYS A 297 23.92 0.25 -12.88
CA LYS A 297 22.53 -0.18 -13.07
C LYS A 297 22.17 -1.20 -12.00
N VAL A 298 21.03 -0.98 -11.33
CA VAL A 298 20.43 -1.99 -10.46
C VAL A 298 19.78 -3.09 -11.31
N VAL A 299 19.84 -4.33 -10.82
CA VAL A 299 19.22 -5.47 -11.52
C VAL A 299 17.70 -5.31 -11.61
N ILE A 300 17.08 -4.78 -10.55
CA ILE A 300 15.64 -4.54 -10.53
C ILE A 300 15.28 -3.26 -9.79
N ASP A 301 14.28 -2.55 -10.30
CA ASP A 301 13.65 -1.42 -9.63
C ASP A 301 12.54 -1.91 -8.68
N GLY A 302 12.35 -1.27 -7.52
CA GLY A 302 11.22 -1.54 -6.63
C GLY A 302 9.86 -1.04 -7.16
N ARG A 303 9.83 -0.48 -8.37
CA ARG A 303 8.63 -0.04 -9.08
C ARG A 303 8.12 -1.15 -9.99
N THR A 304 6.90 -1.58 -9.73
CA THR A 304 6.30 -2.72 -10.41
C THR A 304 5.95 -2.45 -11.86
N ASN A 305 5.65 -1.19 -12.21
CA ASN A 305 5.23 -0.77 -13.54
C ASN A 305 6.36 -0.77 -14.58
N VAL A 306 7.62 -0.85 -14.14
CA VAL A 306 8.81 -0.89 -15.01
C VAL A 306 9.48 -2.28 -15.02
N THR A 307 9.08 -3.18 -14.14
CA THR A 307 9.56 -4.57 -14.11
C THR A 307 8.64 -5.45 -14.96
N PRO A 308 9.15 -6.18 -15.96
CA PRO A 308 8.37 -7.20 -16.67
C PRO A 308 7.88 -8.28 -15.70
N HIS A 309 6.71 -8.85 -15.98
CA HIS A 309 6.07 -9.81 -15.10
C HIS A 309 6.95 -11.05 -14.85
N GLU A 310 7.61 -11.53 -15.90
CA GLU A 310 8.46 -12.72 -15.90
C GLU A 310 9.65 -12.56 -14.94
N ILE A 311 10.21 -11.35 -14.85
CA ILE A 311 11.29 -11.04 -13.91
C ILE A 311 10.79 -11.11 -12.47
N GLY A 312 9.56 -10.66 -12.22
CA GLY A 312 8.91 -10.79 -10.93
C GLY A 312 8.71 -12.24 -10.51
N GLU A 313 8.33 -13.11 -11.45
CA GLU A 313 8.22 -14.56 -11.21
C GLU A 313 9.56 -15.19 -10.86
N TYR A 314 10.61 -14.91 -11.64
CA TYR A 314 11.96 -15.45 -11.39
C TYR A 314 12.52 -15.01 -10.04
N LEU A 315 12.25 -13.78 -9.62
CA LEU A 315 12.62 -13.31 -8.28
C LEU A 315 11.79 -13.97 -7.18
N GLY A 316 10.51 -14.25 -7.42
CA GLY A 316 9.67 -15.04 -6.52
C GLY A 316 10.17 -16.48 -6.37
N GLU A 317 10.61 -17.09 -7.47
CA GLU A 317 11.24 -18.40 -7.49
C GLU A 317 12.57 -18.41 -6.76
N ALA A 318 13.42 -17.41 -6.99
CA ALA A 318 14.67 -17.22 -6.25
C ALA A 318 14.40 -17.09 -4.75
N ARG A 319 13.45 -16.23 -4.36
CA ARG A 319 13.04 -16.06 -2.96
C ARG A 319 12.61 -17.36 -2.29
N SER A 320 11.96 -18.23 -3.05
CA SER A 320 11.38 -19.49 -2.57
C SER A 320 12.30 -20.70 -2.76
N GLY A 321 13.52 -20.50 -3.30
CA GLY A 321 14.45 -21.60 -3.60
C GLY A 321 13.97 -22.58 -4.68
N LYS A 322 13.11 -22.13 -5.61
CA LYS A 322 12.62 -22.97 -6.70
C LYS A 322 13.60 -23.00 -7.86
N ARG A 323 13.73 -24.13 -8.55
CA ARG A 323 14.72 -24.38 -9.63
C ARG A 323 14.79 -23.28 -10.70
N GLY A 324 13.70 -22.59 -11.00
CA GLY A 324 13.69 -21.53 -12.00
C GLY A 324 14.44 -20.25 -11.61
N TYR A 325 14.94 -20.13 -10.37
CA TYR A 325 15.82 -19.05 -9.95
C TYR A 325 17.03 -18.85 -10.86
N LYS A 326 17.57 -19.93 -11.46
CA LYS A 326 18.75 -19.85 -12.35
C LYS A 326 18.54 -18.88 -13.53
N LYS A 327 17.30 -18.75 -14.01
CA LYS A 327 16.96 -17.82 -15.10
C LYS A 327 17.31 -16.36 -14.78
N ILE A 328 17.20 -15.93 -13.51
CA ILE A 328 17.58 -14.58 -13.11
C ILE A 328 19.10 -14.39 -13.14
N PHE A 329 19.86 -15.44 -12.79
CA PHE A 329 21.32 -15.44 -12.85
C PHE A 329 21.82 -15.47 -14.30
N ASP A 330 21.18 -16.27 -15.16
CA ASP A 330 21.52 -16.34 -16.58
C ASP A 330 21.27 -15.00 -17.29
N LEU A 331 20.17 -14.33 -16.94
CA LEU A 331 19.77 -13.06 -17.57
C LEU A 331 20.64 -11.89 -17.14
N PHE A 332 20.94 -11.76 -15.84
CA PHE A 332 21.62 -10.59 -15.29
C PHE A 332 23.10 -10.82 -15.02
N GLN A 333 23.56 -12.07 -14.99
CA GLN A 333 24.93 -12.48 -14.70
C GLN A 333 25.54 -11.72 -13.50
N PRO A 334 24.83 -11.67 -12.34
CA PRO A 334 25.27 -10.84 -11.22
C PRO A 334 26.66 -11.28 -10.73
N ASN A 335 27.46 -10.33 -10.27
CA ASN A 335 28.76 -10.60 -9.64
C ASN A 335 28.63 -10.75 -8.12
N SER A 336 27.58 -10.14 -7.56
CA SER A 336 27.28 -10.19 -6.14
C SER A 336 25.78 -10.35 -5.90
N VAL A 337 25.42 -10.83 -4.72
CA VAL A 337 24.04 -11.04 -4.28
C VAL A 337 23.84 -10.37 -2.92
N LEU A 338 22.83 -9.51 -2.82
CA LEU A 338 22.36 -8.90 -1.58
C LEU A 338 20.96 -9.41 -1.23
N TYR A 339 20.85 -10.21 -0.18
CA TYR A 339 19.58 -10.85 0.18
C TYR A 339 19.37 -10.90 1.70
N PHE A 340 18.21 -11.41 2.15
CA PHE A 340 18.00 -11.70 3.57
C PHE A 340 18.59 -13.08 3.92
N GLY A 341 19.25 -13.19 5.06
CA GLY A 341 20.10 -14.33 5.38
C GLY A 341 19.37 -15.65 5.54
N GLU A 342 18.09 -15.62 5.93
CA GLU A 342 17.24 -16.82 6.05
C GLU A 342 16.60 -17.24 4.72
N SER A 343 17.03 -16.68 3.59
CA SER A 343 16.48 -17.06 2.29
C SER A 343 16.99 -18.43 1.83
N PRO A 344 16.11 -19.29 1.32
CA PRO A 344 16.51 -20.51 0.60
C PRO A 344 17.52 -20.25 -0.53
N LEU A 345 17.51 -19.07 -1.14
CA LEU A 345 18.47 -18.70 -2.17
C LEU A 345 19.92 -18.74 -1.65
N ILE A 346 20.17 -18.22 -0.46
CA ILE A 346 21.52 -18.16 0.13
C ILE A 346 22.06 -19.58 0.33
N THR A 347 21.24 -20.48 0.88
CA THR A 347 21.62 -21.89 1.04
C THR A 347 21.93 -22.55 -0.31
N LEU A 348 21.11 -22.31 -1.34
CA LEU A 348 21.35 -22.88 -2.67
C LEU A 348 22.64 -22.36 -3.31
N LEU A 349 23.01 -21.09 -3.08
CA LEU A 349 24.23 -20.50 -3.59
C LEU A 349 25.46 -21.04 -2.86
N LEU A 350 25.41 -21.18 -1.52
CA LEU A 350 26.48 -21.80 -0.75
C LEU A 350 26.70 -23.26 -1.17
N MET A 351 25.62 -24.02 -1.37
CA MET A 351 25.69 -25.42 -1.83
C MET A 351 26.25 -25.57 -3.25
N SER A 352 26.24 -24.53 -4.08
CA SER A 352 26.80 -24.62 -5.43
C SER A 352 28.33 -24.54 -5.43
N GLY A 353 28.94 -24.00 -4.37
CA GLY A 353 30.38 -23.77 -4.29
C GLY A 353 30.89 -22.59 -5.12
N ASP A 354 30.05 -22.01 -5.99
CA ASP A 354 30.43 -20.88 -6.85
C ASP A 354 30.37 -19.52 -6.12
N TRP A 355 29.83 -19.50 -4.90
CA TRP A 355 29.54 -18.28 -4.16
C TRP A 355 30.09 -18.35 -2.73
N CYS A 356 30.62 -17.22 -2.29
CA CYS A 356 31.13 -17.00 -0.93
C CYS A 356 30.20 -16.03 -0.20
N LEU A 357 29.81 -16.37 1.03
CA LEU A 357 29.19 -15.41 1.95
C LEU A 357 30.30 -14.56 2.59
N VAL A 358 30.34 -13.26 2.30
CA VAL A 358 31.41 -12.35 2.77
C VAL A 358 30.94 -11.37 3.86
N TYR A 359 29.62 -11.25 4.05
CA TYR A 359 29.06 -10.41 5.09
C TYR A 359 27.68 -10.88 5.50
N GLN A 360 27.39 -10.83 6.80
CA GLN A 360 26.06 -11.01 7.36
C GLN A 360 25.80 -9.96 8.46
N ASP A 361 24.74 -9.19 8.28
CA ASP A 361 24.29 -8.18 9.23
C ASP A 361 23.85 -8.86 10.54
N LYS A 362 24.53 -8.52 11.64
CA LYS A 362 24.24 -9.07 12.98
C LYS A 362 23.16 -8.29 13.74
N LYS A 363 22.83 -7.07 13.30
CA LYS A 363 21.89 -6.17 13.99
C LYS A 363 20.51 -6.17 13.35
N SER A 364 20.43 -6.37 12.04
CA SER A 364 19.16 -6.44 11.33
C SER A 364 18.39 -7.70 11.70
N LYS A 365 17.08 -7.54 11.92
CA LYS A 365 16.14 -8.66 12.09
C LYS A 365 16.13 -9.60 10.88
N LEU A 366 16.38 -9.09 9.67
CA LEU A 366 16.39 -9.87 8.43
C LEU A 366 17.77 -10.47 8.11
N LYS A 367 18.79 -10.18 8.94
CA LYS A 367 20.18 -10.65 8.78
C LYS A 367 20.67 -10.54 7.34
N HIS A 368 20.64 -9.34 6.78
CA HIS A 368 21.02 -9.13 5.38
C HIS A 368 22.42 -9.71 5.08
N THR A 369 22.54 -10.44 3.99
CA THR A 369 23.75 -11.14 3.58
C THR A 369 24.26 -10.60 2.25
N VAL A 370 25.57 -10.49 2.13
CA VAL A 370 26.26 -10.19 0.87
C VAL A 370 27.05 -11.42 0.47
N MET A 371 26.82 -11.89 -0.75
CA MET A 371 27.60 -12.93 -1.37
C MET A 371 28.32 -12.40 -2.60
N ILE A 372 29.51 -12.95 -2.88
CA ILE A 372 30.27 -12.69 -4.11
C ILE A 372 30.62 -14.01 -4.78
N LYS A 373 30.94 -13.95 -6.08
CA LYS A 373 31.47 -15.13 -6.78
C LYS A 373 32.78 -15.58 -6.17
N ARG A 374 33.01 -16.89 -6.15
CA ARG A 374 34.25 -17.52 -5.66
C ARG A 374 35.49 -16.94 -6.35
N ALA A 375 35.43 -16.73 -7.67
CA ALA A 375 36.53 -16.12 -8.43
C ALA A 375 36.86 -14.69 -7.98
N GLU A 376 35.86 -13.90 -7.55
CA GLU A 376 36.09 -12.55 -7.01
C GLU A 376 36.77 -12.65 -5.64
N TYR A 377 36.31 -13.55 -4.77
CA TYR A 377 36.92 -13.81 -3.46
C TYR A 377 38.38 -14.24 -3.62
N ASP A 378 38.66 -15.24 -4.47
CA ASP A 378 40.00 -15.79 -4.65
C ASP A 378 40.99 -14.74 -5.19
N SER A 379 40.52 -13.71 -5.90
CA SER A 379 41.36 -12.61 -6.38
C SER A 379 41.80 -11.62 -5.27
N ARG A 380 41.11 -11.60 -4.13
CA ARG A 380 41.33 -10.67 -3.03
C ARG A 380 40.84 -11.22 -1.67
N PRO A 381 41.36 -12.37 -1.21
CA PRO A 381 40.88 -13.04 -0.01
C PRO A 381 41.09 -12.19 1.27
N ASP A 382 42.15 -11.39 1.30
CA ASP A 382 42.49 -10.52 2.44
C ASP A 382 41.42 -9.45 2.71
N ASP A 383 40.61 -9.09 1.70
CA ASP A 383 39.50 -8.15 1.88
C ASP A 383 38.33 -8.76 2.68
N PHE A 384 38.26 -10.10 2.77
CA PHE A 384 37.13 -10.87 3.30
C PHE A 384 37.58 -11.99 4.27
N PRO A 385 38.20 -11.64 5.42
CA PRO A 385 38.78 -12.62 6.34
C PRO A 385 37.75 -13.58 6.98
N ASP A 386 36.48 -13.15 7.05
CA ASP A 386 35.38 -13.93 7.64
C ASP A 386 34.51 -14.62 6.58
N ALA A 387 35.02 -14.82 5.35
CA ALA A 387 34.23 -15.40 4.27
C ALA A 387 33.94 -16.88 4.47
N GLU A 388 32.67 -17.27 4.33
CA GLU A 388 32.25 -18.67 4.27
C GLU A 388 32.18 -19.09 2.80
N CYS A 389 33.20 -19.81 2.34
CA CYS A 389 33.33 -20.28 0.95
C CYS A 389 33.50 -21.80 0.83
N GLU A 390 33.58 -22.52 1.96
CA GLU A 390 33.84 -23.96 1.96
C GLU A 390 32.54 -24.71 1.72
N VAL A 391 32.50 -25.47 0.63
CA VAL A 391 31.61 -26.62 0.56
C VAL A 391 32.19 -27.58 1.59
N GLU A 392 31.50 -27.85 2.69
CA GLU A 392 31.83 -29.02 3.51
C GLU A 392 31.95 -30.16 2.52
N GLU A 393 33.17 -30.62 2.26
CA GLU A 393 33.40 -31.84 1.50
C GLU A 393 32.61 -32.88 2.27
N ARG A 394 31.40 -33.20 1.78
CA ARG A 394 30.69 -34.37 2.22
C ARG A 394 31.66 -35.48 1.90
N ALA A 395 32.41 -35.88 2.92
CA ALA A 395 33.29 -37.02 2.85
C ALA A 395 32.48 -38.10 2.15
N ASP A 396 32.93 -38.49 0.95
CA ASP A 396 32.40 -39.56 0.10
C ASP A 396 32.52 -40.88 0.86
N SER A 397 31.79 -40.96 1.99
CA SER A 397 31.66 -42.09 2.88
C SER A 397 30.52 -43.00 2.43
N SER A 398 29.99 -42.80 1.23
CA SER A 398 29.36 -43.87 0.45
C SER A 398 30.43 -44.74 -0.22
N GLU A 399 31.39 -45.23 0.56
CA GLU A 399 31.98 -46.53 0.26
C GLU A 399 30.91 -47.59 0.56
N ASN A 400 30.42 -48.24 -0.50
CA ASN A 400 29.97 -49.64 -0.48
C ASN A 400 28.84 -50.04 0.50
N GLU A 401 27.61 -49.58 0.26
CA GLU A 401 26.44 -50.43 0.53
C GLU A 401 25.72 -50.77 -0.78
N GLU A 402 26.29 -51.77 -1.46
CA GLU A 402 25.72 -52.52 -2.56
C GLU A 402 24.49 -53.32 -2.04
N GLN A 403 23.39 -52.63 -1.75
CA GLN A 403 22.15 -53.28 -1.31
C GLN A 403 21.38 -53.78 -2.54
N LYS A 404 21.61 -55.06 -2.88
CA LYS A 404 20.85 -55.85 -3.85
C LYS A 404 19.35 -55.73 -3.58
N MET A 405 18.60 -55.14 -4.53
CA MET A 405 17.14 -55.29 -4.59
C MET A 405 16.78 -56.67 -5.15
N PRO A 406 15.91 -57.46 -4.48
CA PRO A 406 15.35 -58.67 -5.06
C PRO A 406 14.23 -58.31 -6.06
N ILE A 407 14.21 -59.05 -7.17
CA ILE A 407 13.21 -59.01 -8.26
C ILE A 407 11.87 -59.57 -7.80
#